data_AF-A0A971A5B7-F1
#
_entry.id   AF-A0A971A5B7-F1
#
_cell.length_a   1.000
_cell.length_b   1.000
_cell.length_c   1.000
_cell.angle_alpha   90.00
_cell.angle_beta   90.00
_cell.angle_gamma   90.00
#
_symmetry.space_group_name_H-M   'P 1'
#
loop_
_entity.id
_entity.type
_entity.pdbx_description
1 polymer ?
#
loop_
_entity_poly.entity_id
_entity_poly.type
_entity_poly.pdbx_seq_one_letter_code
_entity_poly.pdbx_strand_id
1 'polypeptide(L)'
;QVYVNGRLAGVTIDPQQRQMVVVGPCSFEAAVCIEVVAVEPHEAHIDFIGDIERPTNLGARVKLTVLRSQDLPVGTTFNVYGDGGAGQIDYDMPLNERPIPIWPCPQDKAGFGMACFGEGDFGWDAAAAVGFGKGCFGHGQFGLDGDAIEWISPPLAEGTYRFGVKTIDAAGNWSAACETGPLTVVPPARPAARLDIASFDDPTGRLALCVSDQP
;
A
#
# COMPACT_ATOMS: atom_id res chain seq x y z
N GLN A 1 -13.11 -3.78 16.00
CA GLN A 1 -12.49 -5.12 15.92
C GLN A 1 -11.78 -5.26 14.58
N VAL A 2 -10.71 -6.04 14.52
CA VAL A 2 -9.98 -6.36 13.28
C VAL A 2 -9.86 -7.86 13.14
N TYR A 3 -10.13 -8.32 11.93
CA TYR A 3 -10.07 -9.71 11.52
C TYR A 3 -8.99 -9.90 10.47
N VAL A 4 -8.27 -11.02 10.54
CA VAL A 4 -7.31 -11.46 9.52
C VAL A 4 -7.77 -12.82 9.01
N ASN A 5 -8.09 -12.90 7.72
CA ASN A 5 -8.66 -14.09 7.06
C ASN A 5 -9.87 -14.66 7.82
N GLY A 6 -10.76 -13.77 8.28
CA GLY A 6 -11.95 -14.12 9.06
C GLY A 6 -11.67 -14.62 10.48
N ARG A 7 -10.48 -14.40 11.03
CA ARG A 7 -10.18 -14.69 12.45
C ARG A 7 -9.98 -13.41 13.21
N LEU A 8 -10.63 -13.27 14.36
CA LEU A 8 -10.45 -12.10 15.23
C LEU A 8 -8.97 -11.98 15.62
N ALA A 9 -8.35 -10.88 15.20
CA ALA A 9 -6.91 -10.66 15.34
C ALA A 9 -6.59 -9.51 16.32
N GLY A 10 -7.54 -8.61 16.55
CA GLY A 10 -7.36 -7.52 17.50
C GLY A 10 -8.64 -6.76 17.80
N VAL A 11 -8.68 -6.16 19.00
CA VAL A 11 -9.78 -5.32 19.48
C VAL A 11 -9.16 -4.10 20.14
N THR A 12 -9.79 -2.95 19.95
CA THR A 12 -9.51 -1.77 20.78
C THR A 12 -10.83 -1.13 21.18
N ILE A 13 -10.87 -0.63 22.41
CA ILE A 13 -11.92 0.23 22.96
C ILE A 13 -11.39 1.64 23.25
N ASP A 14 -10.10 1.88 23.00
CA ASP A 14 -9.47 3.18 23.21
C ASP A 14 -9.69 4.07 21.97
N PRO A 15 -10.49 5.13 22.07
CA PRO A 15 -10.74 6.03 20.94
C PRO A 15 -9.50 6.83 20.51
N GLN A 16 -8.43 6.87 21.32
CA GLN A 16 -7.18 7.53 20.98
C GLN A 16 -6.20 6.61 20.23
N GLN A 17 -6.43 5.30 20.23
CA GLN A 17 -5.57 4.35 19.55
C GLN A 17 -5.75 4.46 18.02
N ARG A 18 -4.74 5.03 17.34
CA ARG A 18 -4.75 5.24 15.89
C ARG A 18 -4.11 4.12 15.08
N GLN A 19 -3.52 3.13 15.75
CA GLN A 19 -2.82 2.03 15.11
C GLN A 19 -3.03 0.74 15.89
N MET A 20 -3.16 -0.37 15.16
CA MET A 20 -3.15 -1.71 15.74
C MET A 20 -2.24 -2.61 14.91
N VAL A 21 -1.39 -3.39 15.59
CA VAL A 21 -0.52 -4.36 14.96
C VAL A 21 -1.20 -5.71 15.06
N VAL A 22 -1.43 -6.35 13.90
CA VAL A 22 -2.00 -7.69 13.80
C VAL A 22 -1.03 -8.59 13.05
N VAL A 23 -0.98 -9.87 13.45
CA VAL A 23 -0.14 -10.86 12.77
C VAL A 23 -0.93 -11.46 11.61
N GLY A 24 -0.39 -11.37 10.40
CA GLY A 24 -0.96 -11.98 9.21
C GLY A 24 -0.06 -13.06 8.62
N PRO A 25 -0.62 -14.06 7.93
CA PRO A 25 0.17 -15.01 7.18
C PRO A 25 0.81 -14.32 5.97
N CYS A 26 2.05 -14.65 5.65
CA CYS A 26 2.64 -14.29 4.36
C CYS A 26 2.25 -15.36 3.33
N SER A 27 1.60 -14.96 2.24
CA SER A 27 1.31 -15.83 1.10
C SER A 27 1.64 -15.11 -0.20
N PHE A 28 2.26 -15.83 -1.14
CA PHE A 28 2.48 -15.38 -2.52
C PHE A 28 1.34 -15.83 -3.46
N GLU A 29 0.44 -16.69 -2.98
CA GLU A 29 -0.61 -17.33 -3.79
C GLU A 29 -2.00 -16.75 -3.51
N ALA A 30 -2.19 -16.12 -2.35
CA ALA A 30 -3.48 -15.60 -1.92
C ALA A 30 -3.33 -14.28 -1.16
N ALA A 31 -4.22 -13.33 -1.42
CA ALA A 31 -4.29 -12.08 -0.67
C ALA A 31 -4.71 -12.31 0.79
N VAL A 32 -4.12 -11.56 1.71
CA VAL A 32 -4.57 -11.49 3.11
C VAL A 32 -5.81 -10.62 3.17
N CYS A 33 -6.90 -11.15 3.71
CA CYS A 33 -8.12 -10.40 3.95
C CYS A 33 -8.05 -9.74 5.34
N ILE A 34 -8.14 -8.41 5.37
CA ILE A 34 -8.23 -7.63 6.61
C ILE A 34 -9.61 -6.99 6.65
N GLU A 35 -10.42 -7.34 7.65
CA GLU A 35 -11.76 -6.78 7.85
C GLU A 35 -11.75 -5.95 9.14
N VAL A 36 -12.20 -4.71 9.08
CA VAL A 36 -12.27 -3.80 10.23
C VAL A 36 -13.73 -3.46 10.48
N VAL A 37 -14.21 -3.79 11.67
CA VAL A 37 -15.62 -3.62 12.05
C VAL A 37 -15.71 -2.72 13.27
N ALA A 38 -16.58 -1.71 13.21
CA ALA A 38 -16.97 -0.93 14.38
C ALA A 38 -18.10 -1.65 15.11
N VAL A 39 -17.96 -1.81 16.43
CA VAL A 39 -18.94 -2.45 17.32
C VAL A 39 -19.11 -1.57 18.54
N GLU A 40 -20.21 -1.72 19.28
CA GLU A 40 -20.39 -0.98 20.52
C GLU A 40 -19.31 -1.38 21.55
N PRO A 41 -18.83 -0.46 22.41
CA PRO A 41 -17.74 -0.76 23.35
C PRO A 41 -18.02 -1.94 24.27
N HIS A 42 -19.27 -2.12 24.67
CA HIS A 42 -19.69 -3.23 25.53
C HIS A 42 -19.72 -4.57 24.79
N GLU A 43 -19.78 -4.56 23.46
CA GLU A 43 -19.79 -5.75 22.60
C GLU A 43 -18.40 -6.09 22.08
N ALA A 44 -17.36 -5.32 22.43
CA ALA A 44 -16.00 -5.49 21.92
C ALA A 44 -15.41 -6.90 22.13
N HIS A 45 -15.94 -7.68 23.08
CA HIS A 45 -15.54 -9.04 23.40
C HIS A 45 -16.35 -10.14 22.68
N ILE A 46 -17.38 -9.76 21.93
CA ILE A 46 -18.24 -10.65 21.14
C ILE A 46 -17.67 -10.74 19.73
N ASP A 47 -17.57 -11.94 19.16
CA ASP A 47 -17.08 -12.12 17.80
C ASP A 47 -18.22 -11.95 16.78
N PHE A 48 -18.12 -10.92 15.93
CA PHE A 48 -19.10 -10.59 14.89
C PHE A 48 -18.74 -11.09 13.50
N ILE A 49 -17.77 -11.99 13.34
CA ILE A 49 -17.35 -12.48 12.00
C ILE A 49 -18.53 -13.01 11.16
N GLY A 50 -19.51 -13.65 11.79
CA GLY A 50 -20.69 -14.19 11.10
C GLY A 50 -21.62 -13.14 10.52
N ASP A 51 -21.53 -11.91 11.03
CA ASP A 51 -22.39 -10.78 10.65
C ASP A 51 -21.70 -9.84 9.64
N ILE A 52 -20.44 -10.11 9.29
CA ILE A 52 -19.69 -9.30 8.32
C ILE A 52 -20.18 -9.63 6.91
N GLU A 53 -20.94 -8.72 6.31
CA GLU A 53 -21.23 -8.74 4.89
C GLU A 53 -19.96 -8.44 4.08
N ARG A 54 -19.49 -9.43 3.33
CA ARG A 54 -18.34 -9.26 2.44
C ARG A 54 -18.78 -8.62 1.14
N PRO A 55 -18.12 -7.54 0.68
CA PRO A 55 -18.39 -6.97 -0.63
C PRO A 55 -18.18 -8.04 -1.71
N THR A 56 -19.17 -8.24 -2.58
CA THR A 56 -19.07 -9.15 -3.72
C THR A 56 -18.18 -8.58 -4.84
N ASN A 57 -17.98 -7.26 -4.86
CA ASN A 57 -17.10 -6.55 -5.79
C ASN A 57 -15.92 -5.92 -5.05
N LEU A 58 -14.95 -6.75 -4.65
CA LEU A 58 -13.66 -6.25 -4.17
C LEU A 58 -12.81 -5.88 -5.40
N GLY A 59 -12.55 -4.59 -5.59
CA GLY A 59 -11.54 -4.14 -6.54
C GLY A 59 -10.20 -3.95 -5.82
N ALA A 60 -9.11 -4.38 -6.44
CA ALA A 60 -7.78 -4.13 -5.90
C ALA A 60 -7.33 -2.71 -6.26
N ARG A 61 -6.49 -2.10 -5.43
CA ARG A 61 -5.84 -0.82 -5.77
C ARG A 61 -4.35 -0.98 -5.65
N VAL A 62 -3.62 -0.31 -6.53
CA VAL A 62 -2.17 -0.22 -6.47
C VAL A 62 -1.81 1.07 -5.77
N LYS A 63 -0.94 0.98 -4.76
CA LYS A 63 -0.29 2.14 -4.17
C LYS A 63 1.12 2.25 -4.74
N LEU A 64 1.38 3.35 -5.45
CA LEU A 64 2.71 3.71 -5.90
C LEU A 64 3.33 4.67 -4.91
N THR A 65 4.57 4.40 -4.55
CA THR A 65 5.40 5.29 -3.72
C THR A 65 6.46 5.91 -4.62
N VAL A 66 6.33 7.20 -4.88
CA VAL A 66 7.28 7.98 -5.67
C VAL A 66 8.26 8.65 -4.71
N LEU A 67 9.53 8.29 -4.84
CA LEU A 67 10.60 8.92 -4.07
C LEU A 67 10.93 10.28 -4.69
N ARG A 68 10.84 11.32 -3.86
CA ARG A 68 11.13 12.69 -4.24
C ARG A 68 12.63 12.96 -4.18
N SER A 69 13.24 13.28 -5.32
CA SER A 69 14.58 13.85 -5.37
C SER A 69 14.56 15.35 -5.09
N GLN A 70 15.60 15.85 -4.44
CA GLN A 70 15.86 17.26 -4.22
C GLN A 70 16.32 17.99 -5.49
N ASP A 71 16.70 17.24 -6.53
CA ASP A 71 17.05 17.81 -7.85
C ASP A 71 15.83 18.33 -8.62
N LEU A 72 14.61 18.00 -8.17
CA LEU A 72 13.38 18.47 -8.81
C LEU A 72 13.01 19.85 -8.28
N PRO A 73 12.96 20.89 -9.12
CA PRO A 73 12.70 22.26 -8.66
C PRO A 73 11.29 22.43 -8.09
N VAL A 74 11.11 23.47 -7.27
CA VAL A 74 9.78 23.90 -6.80
C VAL A 74 8.90 24.22 -8.00
N GLY A 75 7.62 23.83 -7.94
CA GLY A 75 6.68 23.93 -9.05
C GLY A 75 6.66 22.71 -9.97
N THR A 76 7.60 21.76 -9.80
CA THR A 76 7.52 20.47 -10.50
C THR A 76 6.26 19.71 -10.07
N THR A 77 5.56 19.15 -11.05
CA THR A 77 4.44 18.22 -10.83
C THR A 77 4.74 16.89 -11.50
N PHE A 78 3.97 15.85 -11.19
CA PHE A 78 4.05 14.56 -11.87
C PHE A 78 2.67 14.04 -12.23
N ASN A 79 2.66 13.21 -13.26
CA ASN A 79 1.52 12.42 -13.67
C ASN A 79 1.86 10.94 -13.60
N VAL A 80 0.83 10.14 -13.30
CA VAL A 80 0.87 8.68 -13.32
C VAL A 80 0.15 8.21 -14.58
N TYR A 81 0.73 7.25 -15.26
CA TYR A 81 0.23 6.63 -16.47
C TYR A 81 0.14 5.12 -16.24
N GLY A 82 -0.67 4.44 -17.04
CA GLY A 82 -0.78 2.99 -16.96
C GLY A 82 -1.09 2.36 -18.30
N ASP A 83 -0.89 1.05 -18.38
CA ASP A 83 -1.22 0.25 -19.56
C ASP A 83 -2.67 -0.25 -19.59
N GLY A 84 -3.42 -0.04 -18.51
CA GLY A 84 -4.78 -0.58 -18.37
C GLY A 84 -4.85 -2.10 -18.50
N GLY A 85 -3.74 -2.82 -18.34
CA GLY A 85 -3.62 -4.26 -18.57
C GLY A 85 -3.38 -4.68 -20.02
N ALA A 86 -3.19 -3.73 -20.94
CA ALA A 86 -2.92 -4.01 -22.36
C ALA A 86 -1.42 -4.30 -22.65
N GLY A 87 -0.53 -4.08 -21.68
CA GLY A 87 0.90 -4.36 -21.79
C GLY A 87 1.75 -3.21 -22.35
N GLN A 88 1.14 -2.12 -22.84
CA GLN A 88 1.82 -0.90 -23.28
C GLN A 88 1.23 0.32 -22.58
N ILE A 89 2.08 1.13 -21.94
CA ILE A 89 1.65 2.33 -21.21
C ILE A 89 1.27 3.44 -22.21
N ASP A 90 0.09 4.03 -22.01
CA ASP A 90 -0.35 5.23 -22.71
C ASP A 90 0.11 6.48 -21.93
N TYR A 91 1.04 7.24 -22.51
CA TYR A 91 1.59 8.47 -21.92
C TYR A 91 0.84 9.74 -22.31
N ASP A 92 -0.18 9.64 -23.16
CA ASP A 92 -1.02 10.78 -23.55
C ASP A 92 -2.24 10.92 -22.62
N MET A 93 -2.59 9.87 -21.87
CA MET A 93 -3.73 9.83 -20.97
C MET A 93 -3.31 9.59 -19.50
N PRO A 94 -3.07 10.64 -18.70
CA PRO A 94 -2.73 10.48 -17.29
C PRO A 94 -3.91 9.92 -16.48
N LEU A 95 -3.61 9.08 -15.49
CA LEU A 95 -4.57 8.44 -14.59
C LEU A 95 -5.04 9.35 -13.45
N ASN A 96 -4.28 10.40 -13.13
CA ASN A 96 -4.63 11.40 -12.13
C ASN A 96 -5.40 12.56 -12.77
N GLU A 97 -6.45 13.05 -12.10
CA GLU A 97 -7.32 14.12 -12.61
C GLU A 97 -6.58 15.43 -12.87
N ARG A 98 -5.56 15.73 -12.05
CA ARG A 98 -4.73 16.94 -12.14
C ARG A 98 -3.29 16.58 -11.78
N PRO A 99 -2.29 17.25 -12.39
CA PRO A 99 -0.89 17.00 -12.04
C PRO A 99 -0.62 17.15 -10.55
N ILE A 100 0.10 16.19 -9.99
CA ILE A 100 0.35 16.11 -8.55
C ILE A 100 1.63 16.89 -8.24
N PRO A 101 1.59 17.91 -7.36
CA PRO A 101 2.79 18.66 -7.02
C PRO A 101 3.80 17.79 -6.28
N ILE A 102 5.07 17.82 -6.70
CA ILE A 102 6.18 17.18 -6.00
C ILE A 102 6.44 17.86 -4.64
N TRP A 103 6.11 19.15 -4.54
CA TRP A 103 6.27 19.98 -3.35
C TRP A 103 4.91 20.54 -2.89
N PRO A 104 4.00 19.72 -2.32
CA PRO A 104 2.66 20.19 -1.92
C PRO A 104 2.72 21.20 -0.76
N CYS A 105 3.73 21.09 0.09
CA CYS A 105 4.05 22.05 1.14
C CYS A 105 5.59 22.19 1.18
N PRO A 106 6.19 23.08 0.37
CA PRO A 106 7.63 23.30 0.38
C PRO A 106 8.03 23.86 1.75
N GLN A 107 9.02 23.22 2.38
CA GLN A 107 9.60 23.64 3.65
C GLN A 107 11.11 23.62 3.51
N ASP A 108 11.78 24.55 4.20
CA ASP A 108 13.24 24.51 4.31
C ASP A 108 13.66 23.22 5.00
N LYS A 109 14.59 22.49 4.40
CA LYS A 109 15.17 21.27 4.96
C LYS A 109 16.60 21.53 5.40
N ALA A 110 16.93 21.17 6.63
CA ALA A 110 18.31 21.10 7.11
C ALA A 110 18.81 19.65 7.03
N GLY A 111 19.96 19.45 6.38
CA GLY A 111 20.61 18.14 6.18
C GLY A 111 21.99 18.05 6.83
N PHE A 112 22.55 16.84 6.85
CA PHE A 112 23.93 16.61 7.31
C PHE A 112 24.93 17.43 6.49
N GLY A 113 25.75 18.24 7.16
CA GLY A 113 26.78 19.06 6.53
C GLY A 113 26.27 20.37 5.90
N MET A 114 24.97 20.69 6.01
CA MET A 114 24.40 21.94 5.48
C MET A 114 24.52 23.13 6.44
N ALA A 115 25.15 22.94 7.60
CA ALA A 115 25.45 23.97 8.58
C ALA A 115 26.79 23.69 9.29
N CYS A 116 27.32 24.69 10.00
CA CYS A 116 28.53 24.54 10.82
C CYS A 116 28.34 23.45 11.88
N PHE A 117 29.34 22.59 12.04
CA PHE A 117 29.33 21.54 13.07
C PHE A 117 29.20 22.17 14.47
N GLY A 118 28.11 21.88 15.18
CA GLY A 118 27.82 22.45 16.50
C GLY A 118 27.10 23.81 16.50
N GLU A 119 26.84 24.43 15.33
CA GLU A 119 26.04 25.66 15.21
C GLU A 119 24.79 25.49 14.30
N GLY A 120 24.57 24.31 13.72
CA GLY A 120 23.33 23.96 13.01
C GLY A 120 22.57 22.80 13.65
N ASP A 121 21.42 22.44 13.06
CA ASP A 121 20.46 21.43 13.55
C ASP A 121 20.98 19.97 13.59
N PHE A 122 22.31 19.76 13.54
CA PHE A 122 22.92 18.45 13.68
C PHE A 122 22.67 17.91 15.10
N GLY A 123 21.73 16.97 15.22
CA GLY A 123 21.30 16.41 16.50
C GLY A 123 20.24 17.24 17.25
N TRP A 124 19.64 18.24 16.59
CA TRP A 124 18.53 19.02 17.14
C TRP A 124 17.18 18.43 16.72
N ASP A 125 16.35 18.01 17.67
CA ASP A 125 15.00 17.48 17.42
C ASP A 125 14.01 18.63 17.23
N ALA A 126 13.95 19.18 16.01
CA ALA A 126 12.94 20.15 15.59
C ALA A 126 12.24 19.72 14.31
N ALA A 127 11.09 20.34 14.02
CA ALA A 127 10.21 19.96 12.91
C ALA A 127 10.86 19.99 11.51
N ALA A 128 11.96 20.74 11.32
CA ALA A 128 12.68 20.86 10.06
C ALA A 128 13.97 20.01 9.98
N ALA A 129 14.33 19.29 11.05
CA ALA A 129 15.49 18.42 11.08
C ALA A 129 15.17 17.10 10.37
N VAL A 130 15.59 16.97 9.11
CA VAL A 130 15.52 15.69 8.39
C VAL A 130 16.79 14.89 8.69
N GLY A 131 16.91 14.50 9.96
CA GLY A 131 17.99 13.69 10.51
C GLY A 131 17.66 12.20 10.58
N PHE A 132 18.69 11.41 10.91
CA PHE A 132 18.68 9.95 11.08
C PHE A 132 17.36 9.42 11.68
N GLY A 133 16.59 8.63 10.92
CA GLY A 133 15.47 7.84 11.45
C GLY A 133 14.05 8.42 11.28
N LYS A 134 13.84 9.52 10.56
CA LYS A 134 12.51 9.91 10.03
C LYS A 134 12.58 10.04 8.50
N GLY A 135 11.59 9.45 7.81
CA GLY A 135 11.41 9.39 6.35
C GLY A 135 12.19 8.27 5.63
N CYS A 136 12.44 8.38 4.31
CA CYS A 136 13.00 7.30 3.48
C CYS A 136 14.53 7.30 3.51
N PHE A 137 15.11 7.04 4.68
CA PHE A 137 16.57 7.05 4.89
C PHE A 137 17.29 6.14 3.86
N GLY A 138 18.37 6.65 3.26
CA GLY A 138 19.15 5.94 2.24
C GLY A 138 18.59 6.01 0.82
N HIS A 139 17.39 6.58 0.64
CA HIS A 139 16.80 6.84 -0.69
C HIS A 139 16.97 8.30 -1.15
N GLY A 140 17.36 9.20 -0.25
CA GLY A 140 17.72 10.59 -0.56
C GLY A 140 19.21 10.76 -0.93
N GLN A 141 19.57 11.98 -1.35
CA GLN A 141 20.97 12.37 -1.55
C GLN A 141 21.75 12.29 -0.22
N PHE A 142 23.06 12.06 -0.26
CA PHE A 142 23.85 11.98 0.96
C PHE A 142 23.68 13.23 1.83
N GLY A 143 23.20 13.03 3.05
CA GLY A 143 22.92 14.09 4.01
C GLY A 143 21.53 14.71 3.93
N LEU A 144 20.67 14.27 3.02
CA LEU A 144 19.25 14.61 2.98
C LEU A 144 18.41 13.33 3.04
N ASP A 145 17.35 13.35 3.84
CA ASP A 145 16.38 12.26 3.83
C ASP A 145 15.49 12.30 2.57
N GLY A 146 15.11 11.12 2.08
CA GLY A 146 14.20 10.98 0.96
C GLY A 146 12.75 11.15 1.43
N ASP A 147 11.95 11.94 0.70
CA ASP A 147 10.50 11.97 0.95
C ASP A 147 9.78 11.06 -0.03
N ALA A 148 8.68 10.47 0.43
CA ALA A 148 7.78 9.71 -0.41
C ALA A 148 6.51 10.50 -0.69
N ILE A 149 6.04 10.41 -1.93
CA ILE A 149 4.70 10.82 -2.33
C ILE A 149 3.95 9.55 -2.71
N GLU A 150 2.74 9.39 -2.20
CA GLU A 150 1.91 8.24 -2.50
C GLU A 150 0.82 8.60 -3.52
N TRP A 151 0.60 7.70 -4.46
CA TRP A 151 -0.57 7.71 -5.34
C TRP A 151 -1.28 6.36 -5.25
N ILE A 152 -2.61 6.38 -5.24
CA ILE A 152 -3.44 5.17 -5.17
C ILE A 152 -4.32 5.12 -6.42
N SER A 153 -4.30 3.99 -7.13
CA SER A 153 -5.12 3.80 -8.31
C SER A 153 -6.62 3.74 -7.98
N PRO A 154 -7.50 4.01 -8.96
CA PRO A 154 -8.87 3.50 -8.92
C PRO A 154 -8.89 1.97 -8.74
N PRO A 155 -10.04 1.39 -8.33
CA PRO A 155 -10.20 -0.06 -8.31
C PRO A 155 -9.87 -0.69 -9.67
N LEU A 156 -9.04 -1.72 -9.66
CA LEU A 156 -8.59 -2.48 -10.81
C LEU A 156 -9.23 -3.88 -10.81
N ALA A 157 -9.52 -4.37 -12.00
CA ALA A 157 -9.92 -5.76 -12.21
C ALA A 157 -8.71 -6.69 -12.12
N GLU A 158 -8.96 -8.00 -12.07
CA GLU A 158 -7.93 -9.02 -12.21
C GLU A 158 -7.13 -8.82 -13.51
N GLY A 159 -5.81 -8.93 -13.43
CA GLY A 159 -4.93 -8.74 -14.57
C GLY A 159 -3.49 -8.38 -14.18
N THR A 160 -2.64 -8.21 -15.18
CA THR A 160 -1.27 -7.74 -15.00
C THR A 160 -1.14 -6.33 -15.55
N TYR A 161 -0.65 -5.41 -14.73
CA TYR A 161 -0.56 -3.99 -15.04
C TYR A 161 0.88 -3.48 -14.99
N ARG A 162 1.15 -2.40 -15.70
CA ARG A 162 2.36 -1.59 -15.57
C ARG A 162 1.99 -0.14 -15.41
N PHE A 163 2.77 0.58 -14.60
CA PHE A 163 2.59 2.01 -14.38
C PHE A 163 3.85 2.77 -14.73
N GLY A 164 3.67 3.98 -15.24
CA GLY A 164 4.73 4.91 -15.57
C GLY A 164 4.52 6.24 -14.85
N VAL A 165 5.61 6.89 -14.45
CA VAL A 165 5.58 8.23 -13.88
C VAL A 165 6.45 9.15 -14.72
N LYS A 166 5.93 10.34 -15.03
CA LYS A 166 6.72 11.43 -15.62
C LYS A 166 6.52 12.70 -14.81
N THR A 167 7.60 13.44 -14.61
CA THR A 167 7.55 14.78 -14.02
C THR A 167 7.53 15.83 -15.12
N ILE A 168 6.94 16.98 -14.80
CA ILE A 168 6.99 18.18 -15.62
C ILE A 168 7.47 19.34 -14.74
N ASP A 169 8.48 20.06 -15.20
CA ASP A 169 8.97 21.24 -14.49
C ASP A 169 8.05 22.47 -14.72
N ALA A 170 8.33 23.57 -14.03
CA ALA A 170 7.57 24.81 -14.17
C ALA A 170 7.69 25.47 -15.56
N ALA A 171 8.68 25.09 -16.37
CA ALA A 171 8.85 25.54 -17.74
C ALA A 171 8.13 24.65 -18.76
N GLY A 172 7.51 23.55 -18.31
CA GLY A 172 6.78 22.59 -19.16
C GLY A 172 7.66 21.49 -19.77
N ASN A 173 8.91 21.34 -19.32
CA ASN A 173 9.78 20.27 -19.79
C ASN A 173 9.43 18.95 -19.10
N TRP A 174 9.31 17.88 -19.89
CA TRP A 174 9.01 16.54 -19.38
C TRP A 174 10.26 15.71 -19.12
N SER A 175 10.24 14.93 -18.05
CA SER A 175 11.25 13.90 -17.81
C SER A 175 11.10 12.69 -18.74
N ALA A 176 12.13 11.85 -18.76
CA ALA A 176 11.96 10.45 -19.16
C ALA A 176 10.96 9.74 -18.22
N ALA A 177 10.32 8.69 -18.73
CA ALA A 177 9.40 7.89 -17.92
C ALA A 177 10.17 6.95 -16.98
N CYS A 178 9.67 6.82 -15.76
CA CYS A 178 10.08 5.80 -14.81
C CYS A 178 8.95 4.77 -14.70
N GLU A 179 9.22 3.53 -15.09
CA GLU A 179 8.20 2.46 -15.17
C GLU A 179 8.38 1.41 -14.08
N THR A 180 7.27 0.85 -13.62
CA THR A 180 7.27 -0.32 -12.75
C THR A 180 7.54 -1.60 -13.54
N GLY A 181 7.95 -2.66 -12.84
CA GLY A 181 7.77 -4.02 -13.36
C GLY A 181 6.28 -4.40 -13.48
N PRO A 182 5.96 -5.57 -14.05
CA PRO A 182 4.60 -6.08 -14.09
C PRO A 182 4.06 -6.31 -12.66
N LEU A 183 2.85 -5.82 -12.41
CA LEU A 183 2.12 -5.97 -11.16
C LEU A 183 0.86 -6.80 -11.40
N THR A 184 0.75 -7.96 -10.78
CA THR A 184 -0.42 -8.83 -10.92
C THR A 184 -1.44 -8.52 -9.84
N VAL A 185 -2.63 -8.15 -10.26
CA VAL A 185 -3.83 -8.09 -9.43
C VAL A 185 -4.50 -9.46 -9.52
N VAL A 186 -4.51 -10.17 -8.40
CA VAL A 186 -5.16 -11.48 -8.26
C VAL A 186 -6.53 -11.33 -7.58
N PRO A 187 -7.48 -12.23 -7.86
CA PRO A 187 -8.76 -12.23 -7.17
C PRO A 187 -8.56 -12.54 -5.68
N PRO A 188 -9.49 -12.12 -4.81
CA PRO A 188 -9.50 -12.57 -3.43
C PRO A 188 -9.61 -14.10 -3.39
N ALA A 189 -8.97 -14.71 -2.39
CA ALA A 189 -9.06 -16.15 -2.16
C ALA A 189 -10.53 -16.56 -2.02
N ARG A 190 -10.97 -17.51 -2.84
CA ARG A 190 -12.30 -18.11 -2.70
C ARG A 190 -12.16 -19.38 -1.87
N PRO A 191 -13.01 -19.60 -0.84
CA PRO A 191 -13.14 -20.91 -0.24
C PRO A 191 -13.46 -21.94 -1.34
N ALA A 192 -12.97 -23.16 -1.17
CA ALA A 192 -13.35 -24.26 -2.05
C ALA A 192 -14.88 -24.35 -2.13
N ALA A 193 -15.42 -24.42 -3.35
CA ALA A 193 -16.85 -24.42 -3.59
C ALA A 193 -17.54 -25.59 -2.86
N ARG A 194 -16.83 -26.72 -2.76
CA ARG A 194 -17.30 -27.90 -2.04
C ARG A 194 -16.14 -28.67 -1.42
N LEU A 195 -16.35 -29.06 -0.16
CA LEU A 195 -15.47 -29.96 0.59
C LEU A 195 -16.25 -31.24 0.88
N ASP A 196 -15.80 -32.37 0.35
CA ASP A 196 -16.44 -33.67 0.56
C ASP A 196 -15.49 -34.65 1.23
N ILE A 197 -16.06 -35.67 1.88
CA ILE A 197 -15.29 -36.81 2.35
C ILE A 197 -15.00 -37.72 1.16
N ALA A 198 -13.73 -37.85 0.79
CA ALA A 198 -13.29 -38.80 -0.22
C ALA A 198 -13.28 -40.22 0.34
N SER A 199 -12.76 -40.40 1.56
CA SER A 199 -12.75 -41.69 2.25
C SER A 199 -12.45 -41.51 3.74
N PHE A 200 -12.89 -42.47 4.55
CA PHE A 200 -12.46 -42.59 5.94
C PHE A 200 -11.95 -44.00 6.20
N ASP A 201 -10.77 -44.12 6.80
CA ASP A 201 -10.12 -45.36 7.20
C ASP A 201 -10.23 -45.49 8.73
N ASP A 202 -11.19 -46.31 9.19
CA ASP A 202 -11.47 -46.55 10.61
C ASP A 202 -10.24 -47.10 11.38
N PRO A 203 -9.49 -48.10 10.88
CA PRO A 203 -8.34 -48.65 11.60
C PRO A 203 -7.22 -47.64 11.87
N THR A 204 -6.96 -46.72 10.93
CA THR A 204 -5.87 -45.74 11.03
C THR A 204 -6.35 -44.36 11.46
N GLY A 205 -7.66 -44.13 11.53
CA GLY A 205 -8.27 -42.84 11.82
C GLY A 205 -8.01 -41.79 10.73
N ARG A 206 -7.75 -42.21 9.49
CA ARG A 206 -7.39 -41.30 8.40
C ARG A 206 -8.62 -40.87 7.62
N LEU A 207 -8.88 -39.56 7.62
CA LEU A 207 -9.88 -38.90 6.78
C LEU A 207 -9.20 -38.30 5.55
N ALA A 208 -9.64 -38.70 4.36
CA ALA A 208 -9.27 -38.04 3.11
C ALA A 208 -10.43 -37.15 2.66
N LEU A 209 -10.11 -35.91 2.31
CA LEU A 209 -11.07 -34.93 1.83
C LEU A 209 -10.85 -34.69 0.33
N CYS A 210 -11.94 -34.58 -0.42
CA CYS A 210 -11.93 -34.10 -1.79
C CYS A 210 -12.29 -32.61 -1.76
N VAL A 211 -11.48 -31.81 -2.44
CA VAL A 211 -11.70 -30.38 -2.62
C VAL A 211 -12.02 -30.18 -4.09
N SER A 212 -13.16 -29.57 -4.40
CA SER A 212 -13.56 -29.29 -5.78
C SER A 212 -13.92 -27.82 -5.98
N ASP A 213 -13.49 -27.29 -7.12
CA ASP A 213 -13.72 -25.89 -7.54
C ASP A 213 -14.94 -25.75 -8.47
N GLN A 214 -15.68 -26.83 -8.71
CA GLN A 214 -16.91 -26.80 -9.51
C GLN A 214 -18.15 -26.62 -8.61
N PRO A 215 -19.13 -25.79 -9.03
CA PRO A 215 -20.40 -25.62 -8.33
C PRO A 215 -21.29 -26.87 -8.35
#